data_AF-A0A839NEI3-F1
#
_entry.id   AF-A0A839NEI3-F1
#
_cell.length_a   1.000
_cell.length_b   1.000
_cell.length_c   1.000
_cell.angle_alpha   90.00
_cell.angle_beta   90.00
_cell.angle_gamma   90.00
#
_symmetry.space_group_name_H-M   'P 1'
#
loop_
_entity.id
_entity.type
_entity.pdbx_description
1 polymer ?
#
loop_
_entity_poly.entity_id
_entity_poly.type
_entity_poly.pdbx_seq_one_letter_code
_entity_poly.pdbx_strand_id
1 'polypeptide(L)' 'MIVTAMTSNLRLADAPGNVEFESGVVGLTKPSVVNVSQTLVIDRGRLTDVVGRLDSVAMRQVDSGLRLVLGL' A
#
# COMPACT_ATOMS: atom_id res chain seq x y z
N MET A 1 -15.14 -2.36 4.21
CA MET A 1 -13.82 -3.04 4.09
C MET A 1 -12.73 -2.01 4.35
N ILE A 2 -11.67 -2.36 5.08
CA ILE A 2 -10.52 -1.47 5.31
C ILE A 2 -9.53 -1.66 4.16
N VAL A 3 -9.01 -0.55 3.62
CA VAL A 3 -8.01 -0.51 2.56
C VAL A 3 -6.96 0.55 2.87
N THR A 4 -5.77 0.41 2.30
CA THR A 4 -4.71 1.42 2.36
C THR A 4 -4.38 1.87 0.95
N ALA A 5 -4.27 3.19 0.76
CA ALA A 5 -4.06 3.76 -0.57
C ALA A 5 -2.68 3.39 -1.13
N MET A 6 -2.63 3.21 -2.44
CA MET A 6 -1.39 3.07 -3.20
C MET A 6 -1.32 4.17 -4.26
N THR A 7 -0.12 4.71 -4.51
CA THR A 7 0.06 5.87 -5.39
C THR A 7 1.41 5.82 -6.09
N SER A 8 1.48 6.25 -7.35
CA SER A 8 2.75 6.39 -8.09
C SER A 8 3.49 7.71 -7.78
N ASN A 9 3.01 8.49 -6.80
CA ASN A 9 3.75 9.66 -6.31
C ASN A 9 4.87 9.21 -5.35
N LEU A 10 6.04 8.93 -5.91
CA LEU A 10 7.19 8.40 -5.17
C LEU A 10 7.74 9.34 -4.11
N ARG A 11 7.39 10.64 -4.13
CA ARG A 11 7.74 11.58 -3.05
C ARG A 11 7.19 11.16 -1.67
N LEU A 12 6.20 10.28 -1.65
CA LEU A 12 5.63 9.75 -0.42
C LEU A 12 6.43 8.56 0.14
N ALA A 13 7.40 8.00 -0.58
CA ALA A 13 8.25 6.91 -0.09
C ALA A 13 9.05 7.33 1.16
N ASP A 14 9.46 8.61 1.23
CA ASP A 14 10.25 9.16 2.34
C ASP A 14 9.43 9.34 3.64
N ALA A 15 8.10 9.22 3.59
CA ALA A 15 7.27 9.36 4.77
C ALA A 15 7.39 8.13 5.68
N PRO A 16 7.46 8.30 7.02
CA PRO A 16 7.62 7.18 7.94
C PRO A 16 6.53 6.10 7.76
N GLY A 17 6.98 4.86 7.63
CA GLY A 17 6.10 3.68 7.49
C GLY A 17 5.56 3.45 6.08
N ASN A 18 5.76 4.36 5.13
CA ASN A 18 5.39 4.10 3.74
C ASN A 18 6.32 3.04 3.12
N VAL A 19 5.80 2.30 2.14
CA VAL A 19 6.51 1.19 1.50
C VAL A 19 6.49 1.40 0.00
N GLU A 20 7.68 1.54 -0.59
CA GLU A 20 7.87 1.67 -2.03
C GLU A 20 7.99 0.30 -2.71
N PHE A 21 7.43 0.20 -3.91
CA PHE A 21 7.46 -0.95 -4.78
C PHE A 21 7.90 -0.53 -6.18
N GLU A 22 8.80 -1.32 -6.77
CA GLU A 22 9.22 -1.18 -8.16
C GLU A 22 8.07 -1.48 -9.14
N SER A 23 8.22 -1.02 -10.38
CA SER A 23 7.31 -1.46 -11.46
C SER A 23 7.45 -2.98 -11.73
N GLY A 24 6.40 -3.58 -12.26
CA GLY A 24 6.35 -5.02 -12.55
C GLY A 24 6.15 -5.90 -11.31
N VAL A 25 6.37 -5.38 -10.10
CA VAL A 25 5.93 -6.03 -8.87
C VAL A 25 4.42 -6.10 -8.89
N VAL A 26 3.86 -7.31 -8.87
CA VAL A 26 2.44 -7.53 -8.54
C VAL A 26 1.49 -6.77 -9.50
N GLY A 27 1.79 -6.82 -10.80
CA GLY A 27 0.94 -6.22 -11.83
C GLY A 27 0.99 -4.68 -11.89
N LEU A 28 1.87 -4.04 -11.12
CA LEU A 28 2.06 -2.59 -11.17
C LEU A 28 2.72 -2.16 -12.47
N THR A 29 2.09 -1.26 -13.21
CA THR A 29 2.64 -0.69 -14.45
C THR A 29 3.67 0.40 -14.19
N LYS A 30 3.75 0.93 -12.96
CA LYS A 30 4.66 1.99 -12.53
C LYS A 30 5.14 1.72 -11.11
N PRO A 31 6.34 2.19 -10.74
CA PRO A 31 6.74 2.18 -9.33
C PRO A 31 5.72 2.94 -8.50
N SER A 32 5.39 2.42 -7.32
CA SER A 32 4.29 2.92 -6.50
C SER A 32 4.58 2.73 -5.02
N VAL A 33 3.95 3.57 -4.20
CA VAL A 33 4.11 3.59 -2.74
C VAL A 33 2.78 3.24 -2.09
N VAL A 34 2.79 2.31 -1.14
CA VAL A 34 1.68 2.13 -0.20
C VAL A 34 1.78 3.25 0.83
N ASN A 35 0.77 4.12 0.82
CA ASN A 35 0.68 5.25 1.74
C ASN A 35 -0.09 4.82 3.00
N VAL A 36 0.63 4.33 4.01
CA VAL A 36 0.01 3.76 5.24
C VAL A 36 -0.79 4.79 6.03
N SER A 37 -0.44 6.07 5.90
CA SER A 37 -1.18 7.18 6.50
C SER A 37 -2.56 7.42 5.87
N GLN A 38 -2.83 6.83 4.69
CA GLN A 38 -4.11 6.91 3.98
C GLN A 38 -4.84 5.58 4.01
N THR A 39 -5.19 5.14 5.22
CA THR A 39 -6.04 3.97 5.46
C THR A 39 -7.50 4.40 5.61
N LEU A 40 -8.38 3.73 4.88
CA LEU A 40 -9.77 4.15 4.64
C LEU A 40 -10.73 2.97 4.81
N VAL A 41 -11.97 3.26 5.19
CA VAL A 41 -13.08 2.32 5.09
C VAL A 41 -13.85 2.60 3.82
N ILE A 42 -13.97 1.60 2.95
CA ILE A 42 -14.75 1.67 1.71
C ILE A 42 -15.82 0.59 1.67
N ASP A 43 -16.88 0.84 0.90
CA ASP A 43 -17.81 -0.20 0.49
C ASP A 43 -17.12 -1.21 -0.45
N ARG A 44 -17.47 -2.49 -0.34
CA ARG A 44 -16.85 -3.57 -1.14
C ARG A 44 -17.15 -3.41 -2.64
N GLY A 45 -18.33 -2.88 -3.00
CA GLY A 45 -18.73 -2.65 -4.39
C GLY A 45 -17.88 -1.59 -5.12
N ARG A 46 -17.01 -0.87 -4.42
CA ARG A 46 -16.03 0.05 -5.03
C ARG A 46 -14.78 -0.64 -5.56
N LEU A 47 -14.56 -1.92 -5.22
CA LEU A 47 -13.46 -2.71 -5.77
C LEU A 47 -13.86 -3.24 -7.14
N THR A 48 -12.99 -3.06 -8.14
CA THR A 48 -13.24 -3.53 -9.51
C THR A 48 -12.42 -4.78 -9.81
N ASP A 49 -11.14 -4.60 -10.08
CA ASP A 49 -10.23 -5.64 -10.58
C ASP A 49 -9.11 -5.90 -9.58
N VAL A 50 -8.70 -7.17 -9.50
CA VAL A 50 -7.51 -7.56 -8.75
C VAL A 50 -6.30 -7.38 -9.66
N VAL A 51 -5.46 -6.40 -9.35
CA VAL A 51 -4.22 -6.13 -10.12
C VAL A 51 -3.08 -7.10 -9.76
N GLY A 52 -3.11 -7.65 -8.55
CA GLY A 52 -2.12 -8.62 -8.10
C GLY A 52 -2.22 -8.90 -6.60
N ARG A 53 -1.31 -9.72 -6.09
CA ARG A 53 -1.14 -10.04 -4.67
C ARG A 53 0.30 -9.80 -4.20
N LEU A 54 0.47 -8.98 -3.17
CA LEU A 54 1.76 -8.79 -2.50
C LEU A 54 2.23 -10.09 -1.84
N ASP A 55 3.53 -10.35 -1.90
CA ASP A 55 4.13 -11.50 -1.22
C ASP A 55 4.18 -11.27 0.31
N SER A 56 4.62 -12.30 1.04
CA SER A 56 4.66 -12.23 2.51
C SER A 56 5.67 -11.21 3.05
N VAL A 57 6.75 -10.93 2.31
CA VAL A 57 7.80 -9.99 2.73
C VAL A 57 7.27 -8.57 2.61
N ALA A 58 6.69 -8.23 1.45
CA ALA A 58 6.01 -6.97 1.18
C ALA A 58 4.90 -6.71 2.19
N MET A 59 4.05 -7.71 2.46
CA MET A 59 2.96 -7.56 3.42
C MET A 59 3.46 -7.31 4.86
N ARG A 60 4.62 -7.87 5.26
CA ARG A 60 5.21 -7.57 6.58
C ARG A 60 5.73 -6.14 6.68
N GLN A 61 6.26 -5.59 5.59
CA GLN A 61 6.67 -4.18 5.55
C GLN A 61 5.46 -3.26 5.70
N VAL A 62 4.38 -3.55 4.97
CA VAL A 62 3.12 -2.80 5.08
C VAL A 62 2.53 -2.90 6.49
N ASP A 63 2.50 -4.09 7.11
CA ASP A 63 2.03 -4.26 8.49
C ASP A 63 2.85 -3.43 9.49
N SER A 64 4.17 -3.43 9.35
CA SER A 64 5.07 -2.61 10.18
C SER A 64 4.78 -1.12 10.04
N GLY A 65 4.54 -0.65 8.82
CA GLY A 65 4.15 0.73 8.54
C GLY A 65 2.79 1.10 9.14
N LEU A 66 1.80 0.21 9.03
CA LEU A 66 0.48 0.39 9.64
C LEU A 66 0.56 0.46 11.17
N ARG A 67 1.33 -0.44 11.80
CA ARG A 67 1.57 -0.41 13.25
C ARG A 67 2.17 0.90 13.72
N LEU A 68 3.16 1.41 12.98
CA LEU A 68 3.79 2.70 13.27
C LEU A 68 2.77 3.84 13.30
N VAL A 69 1.94 3.97 12.25
CA VAL A 69 0.98 5.09 12.15
C VAL A 69 -0.26 4.92 13.05
N LEU A 70 -0.55 3.69 13.47
CA LEU A 70 -1.65 3.39 14.40
C LEU A 70 -1.21 3.34 15.87
N GLY A 71 0.10 3.38 16.15
CA GLY A 71 0.64 3.28 17.51
C GLY A 71 0.48 1.90 18.15
N LEU A 72 0.68 0.83 17.37
CA LEU A 72 0.48 -0.58 17.75
C LEU A 72 1.77 -1.42 17.75
#